data_AF-A0A3A4VNN6-F1
#
_entry.id   AF-A0A3A4VNN6-F1
#
_cell.length_a   1.000
_cell.length_b   1.000
_cell.length_c   1.000
_cell.angle_alpha   90.00
_cell.angle_beta   90.00
_cell.angle_gamma   90.00
#
_symmetry.space_group_name_H-M   'P 1'
#
loop_
_entity.id
_entity.type
_entity.pdbx_description
1 polymer ?
#
loop_
_entity_poly.entity_id
_entity_poly.type
_entity_poly.pdbx_seq_one_letter_code
_entity_poly.pdbx_strand_id
1 'polypeptide(L)'
;MENWHGISPEAALQVFGSRRSGLTDDEVRERLARYGHNELKAKGRVSPVLVFLKQFLSPLIYVLLVAAIISVAVGHLLDAGVITVAVLVGAVIGYVQETRAQKAMEALLRMAAPKATVRRDTRMREVLTREIVPGDILLLEAGDKVPADARLIEVSNLKVNEATLTGESMPVEKHSETLGEPVPVAERKNLVFMGTVVTYGRATAVVFGTGMSTEIGKIATVIG
;
A
#
# COMPACT_ATOMS: atom_id res chain seq x y z
N MET A 1 -7.91 19.75 4.97
CA MET A 1 -9.24 19.35 5.49
C MET A 1 -9.02 18.18 6.45
N GLU A 2 -8.88 18.46 7.75
CA GLU A 2 -8.62 17.44 8.79
C GLU A 2 -9.83 17.19 9.71
N ASN A 3 -10.96 17.85 9.45
CA ASN A 3 -12.14 17.77 10.30
C ASN A 3 -13.17 16.75 9.79
N TRP A 4 -12.76 15.49 9.59
CA TRP A 4 -13.66 14.42 9.17
C TRP A 4 -14.66 14.03 10.27
N HIS A 5 -14.29 14.24 11.53
CA HIS A 5 -15.16 13.96 12.67
C HIS A 5 -16.29 15.00 12.83
N GLY A 6 -16.07 16.24 12.39
CA GLY A 6 -17.05 17.33 12.47
C GLY A 6 -18.07 17.40 11.35
N ILE A 7 -17.95 16.56 10.32
CA ILE A 7 -18.91 16.54 9.21
C ILE A 7 -19.85 15.35 9.30
N SER A 8 -21.08 15.55 8.80
CA SER A 8 -22.08 14.49 8.72
C SER A 8 -21.66 13.39 7.74
N PRO A 9 -22.16 12.16 7.89
CA PRO A 9 -21.94 11.10 6.92
C PRO A 9 -22.29 11.50 5.48
N GLU A 10 -23.37 12.26 5.30
CA GLU A 10 -23.83 12.76 4.01
C GLU A 10 -22.84 13.77 3.41
N ALA A 11 -22.33 14.70 4.23
CA ALA A 11 -21.30 15.64 3.80
C ALA A 11 -19.99 14.92 3.45
N ALA A 12 -19.59 13.90 4.21
CA ALA A 12 -18.40 13.10 3.91
C ALA A 12 -18.51 12.39 2.55
N LEU A 13 -19.69 11.85 2.21
CA LEU A 13 -19.96 11.28 0.89
C LEU A 13 -19.86 12.33 -0.22
N GLN A 14 -20.44 13.52 0.01
CA GLN A 14 -20.43 14.62 -0.96
C GLN A 14 -19.02 15.11 -1.29
N VAL A 15 -18.11 15.19 -0.31
CA VAL A 15 -16.71 15.66 -0.54
C VAL A 15 -16.01 14.83 -1.62
N PHE A 16 -16.26 13.53 -1.68
CA PHE A 16 -15.66 12.64 -2.67
C PHE A 16 -16.56 12.39 -3.89
N GLY A 17 -17.77 12.94 -3.94
CA GLY A 17 -18.77 12.57 -4.94
C GLY A 17 -19.20 11.10 -4.84
N SER A 18 -19.05 10.50 -3.66
CA SER A 18 -19.38 9.10 -3.39
C SER A 18 -20.85 8.92 -3.05
N ARG A 19 -21.32 7.68 -3.18
CA ARG A 19 -22.71 7.29 -2.95
C ARG A 19 -22.73 6.14 -1.94
N ARG A 20 -23.83 6.00 -1.19
CA ARG A 20 -24.05 4.81 -0.35
C ARG A 20 -24.03 3.52 -1.17
N SER A 21 -24.41 3.58 -2.45
CA SER A 21 -24.29 2.46 -3.40
C SER A 21 -22.85 2.07 -3.74
N GLY A 22 -21.85 2.86 -3.34
CA GLY A 22 -20.47 2.65 -3.74
C GLY A 22 -20.07 3.40 -5.00
N LEU A 23 -18.78 3.29 -5.31
CA LEU A 23 -18.15 3.83 -6.52
C LEU A 23 -18.37 2.89 -7.71
N THR A 24 -18.28 3.46 -8.91
CA THR A 24 -18.18 2.69 -10.16
C THR A 24 -16.74 2.24 -10.42
N ASP A 25 -16.57 1.20 -11.22
CA ASP A 25 -15.23 0.72 -11.60
C ASP A 25 -14.41 1.79 -12.36
N ASP A 26 -15.06 2.70 -13.10
CA ASP A 26 -14.40 3.83 -13.79
C ASP A 26 -13.89 4.88 -12.80
N GLU A 27 -14.73 5.27 -11.84
CA GLU A 27 -14.37 6.20 -10.77
C GLU A 27 -13.22 5.64 -9.91
N VAL A 28 -13.20 4.32 -9.67
CA VAL A 28 -12.09 3.66 -8.96
C VAL A 28 -10.80 3.75 -9.76
N ARG A 29 -10.83 3.45 -11.06
CA ARG A 29 -9.65 3.53 -11.93
C ARG A 29 -9.08 4.95 -11.98
N GLU A 30 -9.93 5.96 -12.10
CA GLU A 30 -9.51 7.36 -12.10
C GLU A 30 -8.88 7.76 -10.75
N ARG A 31 -9.50 7.36 -9.63
CA ARG A 31 -8.97 7.66 -8.30
C ARG A 31 -7.68 6.92 -8.00
N LEU A 32 -7.52 5.67 -8.46
CA LEU A 32 -6.25 4.94 -8.35
C LEU A 32 -5.13 5.67 -9.11
N ALA A 33 -5.42 6.21 -10.29
CA ALA A 33 -4.44 6.99 -11.04
C ALA A 33 -4.09 8.31 -10.34
N ARG A 34 -5.06 8.94 -9.66
CA ARG A 34 -4.88 10.24 -8.98
C ARG A 34 -4.23 10.15 -7.60
N TYR A 35 -4.71 9.25 -6.75
CA TYR A 35 -4.29 9.11 -5.35
C TYR A 35 -3.21 8.04 -5.15
N GLY A 36 -3.04 7.14 -6.12
CA GLY A 36 -2.16 5.98 -6.00
C GLY A 36 -2.78 4.84 -5.18
N HIS A 37 -1.98 3.82 -4.94
CA HIS A 37 -2.39 2.64 -4.16
C HIS A 37 -2.42 2.97 -2.67
N ASN A 38 -3.30 2.30 -1.93
CA ASN A 38 -3.37 2.33 -0.48
C ASN A 38 -2.23 1.49 0.14
N GLU A 39 -1.02 2.02 0.03
CA GLU A 39 0.19 1.39 0.54
C GLU A 39 1.05 2.45 1.24
N LEU A 40 1.66 2.05 2.35
CA LEU A 40 2.72 2.85 2.97
C LEU A 40 3.94 2.77 2.08
N LYS A 41 4.54 3.92 1.73
CA LYS A 41 5.71 3.95 0.86
C LYS A 41 6.89 3.30 1.60
N ALA A 42 7.31 2.13 1.14
CA ALA A 42 8.59 1.55 1.55
C ALA A 42 9.75 2.43 1.04
N LYS A 43 10.81 2.57 1.83
CA LYS A 43 12.03 3.29 1.43
C LYS A 43 12.59 2.65 0.14
N GLY A 44 12.52 3.39 -0.96
CA GLY A 44 13.26 3.21 -2.22
C GLY A 44 13.13 1.84 -2.92
N ARG A 45 12.32 1.78 -3.99
CA ARG A 45 12.51 0.73 -5.01
C ARG A 45 13.89 0.89 -5.63
N VAL A 46 14.70 -0.17 -5.62
CA VAL A 46 16.02 -0.18 -6.27
C VAL A 46 15.81 0.01 -7.79
N SER A 47 16.47 1.00 -8.38
CA SER A 47 16.35 1.28 -9.82
C SER A 47 16.76 0.06 -10.65
N PRO A 48 16.05 -0.29 -11.75
CA PRO A 48 16.43 -1.40 -12.63
C PRO A 48 17.86 -1.30 -13.17
N VAL A 49 18.34 -0.07 -13.41
CA VAL A 49 19.72 0.20 -13.83
C VAL A 49 20.71 -0.14 -12.70
N LEU A 50 20.33 0.14 -11.45
CA LEU A 50 21.14 -0.20 -10.29
C LEU A 50 21.19 -1.72 -10.07
N VAL A 51 20.09 -2.43 -10.34
CA VAL A 51 20.05 -3.91 -10.30
C VAL A 51 20.97 -4.51 -11.37
N PHE A 52 20.98 -3.95 -12.58
CA PHE A 52 21.89 -4.37 -13.65
C PHE A 52 23.36 -4.08 -13.29
N LEU A 53 23.68 -2.88 -12.81
CA LEU A 53 25.03 -2.50 -12.36
C LEU A 53 25.53 -3.36 -11.20
N LYS A 54 24.63 -3.80 -10.30
CA LYS A 54 24.99 -4.72 -9.22
C LYS A 54 25.52 -6.07 -9.72
N GLN A 55 25.15 -6.51 -10.92
CA GLN A 55 25.72 -7.75 -11.48
C GLN A 55 27.23 -7.61 -11.71
N PHE A 56 27.71 -6.43 -12.13
CA PHE A 56 29.13 -6.15 -12.34
C PHE A 56 29.95 -6.05 -11.05
N LEU A 57 29.30 -5.95 -9.89
CA LEU A 57 29.96 -5.94 -8.58
C LEU A 57 30.33 -7.36 -8.09
N SER A 58 30.00 -8.40 -8.84
CA SER A 58 30.34 -9.78 -8.47
C SER A 58 31.88 -9.97 -8.46
N PRO A 59 32.48 -10.52 -7.39
CA PRO A 59 33.92 -10.81 -7.31
C PRO A 59 34.45 -11.57 -8.53
N LEU A 60 33.64 -12.48 -9.07
CA LEU A 60 33.99 -13.28 -10.25
C LEU A 60 34.08 -12.43 -11.53
N ILE A 61 33.21 -11.42 -11.68
CA ILE A 61 33.25 -10.50 -12.84
C ILE A 61 34.51 -9.64 -12.80
N TYR A 62 34.98 -9.23 -11.62
CA TYR A 62 36.25 -8.51 -11.51
C TYR A 62 37.44 -9.35 -11.99
N VAL A 63 37.47 -10.65 -11.64
CA VAL A 63 38.51 -11.56 -12.14
C VAL A 63 38.48 -11.65 -13.67
N LEU A 64 37.29 -11.75 -14.27
CA LEU A 64 37.12 -11.81 -15.73
C LEU A 64 37.48 -10.48 -16.42
N LEU A 65 37.13 -9.34 -15.83
CA LEU A 65 37.52 -8.01 -16.32
C LEU A 65 39.03 -7.83 -16.30
N VAL A 66 39.71 -8.22 -15.22
CA VAL A 66 41.17 -8.18 -15.13
C VAL A 66 41.80 -9.09 -16.19
N ALA A 67 41.28 -10.31 -16.36
CA ALA A 67 41.76 -11.23 -17.40
C ALA A 67 41.59 -10.66 -18.81
N ALA A 68 40.45 -10.00 -19.10
CA ALA A 68 40.22 -9.33 -20.38
C ALA A 68 41.22 -8.19 -20.63
N ILE A 69 41.51 -7.36 -19.62
CA ILE A 69 42.49 -6.26 -19.71
C ILE A 69 43.90 -6.81 -19.97
N ILE A 70 44.32 -7.85 -19.25
CA ILE A 70 45.62 -8.50 -19.45
C ILE A 70 45.71 -9.05 -20.87
N SER A 71 44.66 -9.70 -21.36
CA SER A 71 44.61 -10.28 -22.71
C SER A 71 44.78 -9.21 -23.81
N VAL A 72 44.13 -8.05 -23.67
CA VAL A 72 44.35 -6.90 -24.57
C VAL A 72 45.80 -6.40 -24.50
N ALA A 73 46.37 -6.29 -23.29
CA ALA A 73 47.74 -5.79 -23.11
C ALA A 73 48.80 -6.70 -23.76
N VAL A 74 48.55 -8.01 -23.81
CA VAL A 74 49.43 -9.00 -24.47
C VAL A 74 49.16 -9.06 -26.00
N GLY A 75 48.15 -8.37 -26.51
CA GLY A 75 47.79 -8.33 -27.94
C GLY A 75 46.83 -9.44 -28.38
N HIS A 76 46.25 -10.19 -27.45
CA HIS A 76 45.32 -11.28 -27.70
C HIS A 76 43.88 -10.77 -27.83
N LEU A 77 43.59 -10.02 -28.89
CA LEU A 77 42.28 -9.39 -29.09
C LEU A 77 41.12 -10.39 -29.21
N LEU A 78 41.38 -11.58 -29.75
CA LEU A 78 40.36 -12.65 -29.85
C LEU A 78 39.96 -13.17 -28.46
N ASP A 79 40.94 -13.48 -27.61
CA ASP A 79 40.70 -13.99 -26.26
C ASP A 79 39.96 -12.96 -25.40
N ALA A 80 40.38 -11.69 -25.47
CA ALA A 80 39.68 -10.57 -24.83
C ALA A 80 38.23 -10.41 -25.31
N GLY A 81 37.99 -10.57 -26.63
CA GLY A 81 36.66 -10.54 -27.23
C GLY A 81 35.75 -11.65 -26.69
N VAL A 82 36.26 -12.88 -26.61
CA VAL A 82 35.53 -14.03 -26.07
C VAL A 82 35.14 -13.81 -24.61
N ILE A 83 36.08 -13.34 -23.78
CA ILE A 83 35.81 -13.04 -22.36
C ILE A 83 34.74 -11.96 -22.22
N THR A 84 34.82 -10.90 -23.03
CA THR A 84 33.85 -9.79 -23.00
C THR A 84 32.45 -10.27 -23.36
N VAL A 85 32.31 -11.09 -24.40
CA VAL A 85 31.02 -11.68 -24.79
C VAL A 85 30.47 -12.58 -23.69
N ALA A 86 31.29 -13.43 -23.08
CA ALA A 86 30.86 -14.30 -21.99
C ALA A 86 30.32 -13.51 -20.78
N VAL A 87 30.99 -12.41 -20.40
CA VAL A 87 30.54 -11.52 -19.32
C VAL A 87 29.22 -10.84 -19.67
N LEU A 88 29.06 -10.34 -20.89
CA LEU A 88 27.82 -9.70 -21.34
C LEU A 88 26.64 -10.68 -21.33
N VAL A 89 26.83 -11.90 -21.86
CA VAL A 89 25.81 -12.95 -21.84
C VAL A 89 25.44 -13.31 -20.40
N GLY A 90 26.43 -13.47 -19.52
CA GLY A 90 26.21 -13.72 -18.09
C GLY A 90 25.40 -12.61 -17.41
N ALA A 91 25.71 -11.34 -17.69
CA ALA A 91 24.99 -10.20 -17.14
C ALA A 91 23.52 -10.14 -17.60
N VAL A 92 23.26 -10.43 -18.88
CA VAL A 92 21.88 -10.49 -19.43
C VAL A 92 21.11 -11.65 -18.81
N ILE A 93 21.71 -12.84 -18.75
CA ILE A 93 21.09 -14.01 -18.12
C ILE A 93 20.78 -13.72 -16.65
N GLY A 94 21.74 -13.16 -15.90
CA GLY A 94 21.59 -12.77 -14.50
C GLY A 94 20.46 -11.75 -14.31
N TYR A 95 20.39 -10.72 -15.14
CA TYR A 95 19.30 -9.73 -15.11
C TYR A 95 17.92 -10.36 -15.34
N VAL A 96 17.79 -11.26 -16.33
CA VAL A 96 16.52 -11.94 -16.62
C VAL A 96 16.13 -12.87 -15.47
N GLN A 97 17.08 -13.63 -14.91
CA GLN A 97 16.84 -14.52 -13.77
C GLN A 97 16.40 -13.75 -12.52
N GLU A 98 17.11 -12.66 -12.19
CA GLU A 98 16.77 -11.78 -11.07
C GLU A 98 15.37 -11.17 -11.25
N THR A 99 15.07 -10.65 -12.44
CA THR A 99 13.75 -10.08 -12.74
C THR A 99 12.63 -11.13 -12.65
N ARG A 100 12.88 -12.36 -13.09
CA ARG A 100 11.92 -13.46 -12.96
C ARG A 100 11.70 -13.84 -11.49
N ALA A 101 12.77 -13.92 -10.70
CA ALA A 101 12.69 -14.21 -9.26
C ALA A 101 11.88 -13.13 -8.53
N GLN A 102 12.15 -11.85 -8.81
CA GLN A 102 11.40 -10.73 -8.25
C GLN A 102 9.91 -10.78 -8.62
N LYS A 103 9.57 -11.06 -9.88
CA LYS A 103 8.17 -11.21 -10.33
C LYS A 103 7.45 -12.38 -9.65
N ALA A 104 8.13 -13.51 -9.48
CA ALA A 104 7.57 -14.66 -8.78
C ALA A 104 7.27 -14.32 -7.32
N MET A 105 8.20 -13.63 -6.65
CA MET A 105 7.99 -13.16 -5.29
C MET A 105 6.82 -12.16 -5.20
N GLU A 106 6.72 -11.20 -6.13
CA GLU A 106 5.61 -10.25 -6.17
C GLU A 106 4.25 -10.95 -6.34
N ALA A 107 4.18 -11.97 -7.19
CA ALA A 107 2.96 -12.76 -7.38
C ALA A 107 2.56 -13.52 -6.10
N LEU A 108 3.53 -14.15 -5.41
CA LEU A 108 3.28 -14.81 -4.13
C LEU A 108 2.79 -13.83 -3.06
N LEU A 109 3.41 -12.64 -2.99
CA LEU A 109 2.98 -11.57 -2.08
C LEU A 109 1.56 -11.08 -2.41
N ARG A 110 1.18 -11.01 -3.69
CA ARG A 110 -0.20 -10.67 -4.10
C ARG A 110 -1.22 -11.73 -3.69
N MET A 111 -0.86 -13.02 -3.71
CA MET A 111 -1.75 -14.09 -3.26
C MET A 111 -2.01 -14.05 -1.75
N ALA A 112 -1.01 -13.64 -0.96
CA ALA A 112 -1.12 -13.43 0.48
C ALA A 112 -1.59 -12.02 0.87
N ALA A 113 -1.89 -11.16 -0.12
CA ALA A 113 -2.20 -9.77 0.15
C ALA A 113 -3.52 -9.64 0.92
N PRO A 114 -3.58 -8.76 1.92
CA PRO A 114 -4.80 -8.52 2.67
C PRO A 114 -5.89 -7.99 1.74
N LYS A 115 -7.10 -8.46 1.99
CA LYS A 115 -8.31 -8.05 1.28
C LYS A 115 -9.25 -7.30 2.22
N ALA A 116 -10.16 -6.55 1.65
CA ALA A 116 -11.20 -5.83 2.35
C ALA A 116 -12.53 -5.94 1.60
N THR A 117 -13.63 -5.90 2.35
CA THR A 117 -14.97 -5.88 1.78
C THR A 117 -15.40 -4.45 1.52
N VAL A 118 -15.74 -4.15 0.27
CA VAL A 118 -16.23 -2.85 -0.17
C VAL A 118 -17.56 -2.99 -0.88
N ARG A 119 -18.32 -1.90 -0.94
CA ARG A 119 -19.49 -1.78 -1.81
C ARG A 119 -19.13 -0.91 -3.01
N ARG A 120 -19.23 -1.48 -4.21
CA ARG A 120 -19.00 -0.85 -5.52
C ARG A 120 -20.10 -1.27 -6.49
N ASP A 121 -20.66 -0.33 -7.24
CA ASP A 121 -21.82 -0.54 -8.11
C ASP A 121 -22.97 -1.32 -7.43
N THR A 122 -23.36 -0.89 -6.23
CA THR A 122 -24.39 -1.51 -5.34
C THR A 122 -24.09 -2.91 -4.83
N ARG A 123 -22.98 -3.54 -5.27
CA ARG A 123 -22.63 -4.92 -4.90
C ARG A 123 -21.52 -4.93 -3.88
N MET A 124 -21.61 -5.89 -2.95
CA MET A 124 -20.51 -6.22 -2.06
C MET A 124 -19.44 -6.95 -2.87
N ARG A 125 -18.19 -6.50 -2.77
CA ARG A 125 -17.03 -7.09 -3.45
C ARG A 125 -15.87 -7.15 -2.48
N GLU A 126 -15.12 -8.23 -2.55
CA GLU A 126 -13.85 -8.35 -1.85
C GLU A 126 -12.74 -7.84 -2.79
N VAL A 127 -11.98 -6.85 -2.36
CA VAL A 127 -10.92 -6.21 -3.15
C VAL A 127 -9.60 -6.24 -2.39
N LEU A 128 -8.49 -6.12 -3.10
CA LEU A 128 -7.19 -5.99 -2.44
C LEU A 128 -7.14 -4.69 -1.64
N THR A 129 -6.62 -4.72 -0.41
CA THR A 129 -6.54 -3.52 0.45
C THR A 129 -5.78 -2.37 -0.22
N ARG A 130 -4.77 -2.69 -1.06
CA ARG A 130 -3.99 -1.73 -1.86
C ARG A 130 -4.80 -1.00 -2.95
N GLU A 131 -5.95 -1.55 -3.35
CA GLU A 131 -6.83 -0.99 -4.38
C GLU A 131 -7.96 -0.12 -3.80
N ILE A 132 -7.98 0.07 -2.48
CA ILE A 132 -8.90 0.98 -1.81
C ILE A 132 -8.50 2.41 -2.15
N VAL A 133 -9.49 3.24 -2.46
CA VAL A 133 -9.31 4.65 -2.80
C VAL A 133 -10.18 5.55 -1.92
N PRO A 134 -9.82 6.84 -1.75
CA PRO A 134 -10.72 7.80 -1.11
C PRO A 134 -12.10 7.80 -1.78
N GLY A 135 -13.15 7.77 -0.97
CA GLY A 135 -14.53 7.64 -1.41
C GLY A 135 -15.08 6.22 -1.50
N ASP A 136 -14.25 5.17 -1.37
CA ASP A 136 -14.77 3.79 -1.27
C ASP A 136 -15.69 3.64 -0.06
N ILE A 137 -16.67 2.74 -0.19
CA ILE A 137 -17.57 2.36 0.91
C ILE A 137 -17.09 1.05 1.50
N LEU A 138 -16.49 1.11 2.68
CA LEU A 138 -16.08 -0.06 3.45
C LEU A 138 -17.27 -0.69 4.15
N LEU A 139 -17.29 -2.01 4.16
CA LEU A 139 -18.18 -2.82 4.98
C LEU A 139 -17.29 -3.57 5.98
N LEU A 140 -17.42 -3.22 7.25
CA LEU A 140 -16.57 -3.70 8.34
C LEU A 140 -17.38 -4.62 9.25
N GLU A 141 -16.80 -5.75 9.63
CA GLU A 141 -17.35 -6.71 10.57
C GLU A 141 -16.31 -7.15 11.61
N ALA A 142 -16.76 -7.83 12.67
CA ALA A 142 -15.88 -8.32 13.71
C ALA A 142 -14.79 -9.27 13.15
N GLY A 143 -13.54 -9.01 13.51
CA GLY A 143 -12.36 -9.70 12.98
C GLY A 143 -11.63 -8.92 11.90
N ASP A 144 -12.27 -7.94 11.27
CA ASP A 144 -11.65 -7.16 10.21
C ASP A 144 -10.56 -6.24 10.75
N LYS A 145 -9.44 -6.21 10.02
CA LYS A 145 -8.45 -5.14 10.15
C LYS A 145 -8.88 -3.97 9.29
N VAL A 146 -9.02 -2.79 9.88
CA VAL A 146 -9.45 -1.58 9.19
C VAL A 146 -8.42 -1.23 8.11
N PRO A 147 -8.82 -1.20 6.82
CA PRO A 147 -7.86 -1.18 5.72
C PRO A 147 -7.41 0.23 5.32
N ALA A 148 -8.15 1.27 5.70
CA ALA A 148 -7.91 2.67 5.39
C ALA A 148 -8.62 3.56 6.43
N ASP A 149 -8.25 4.85 6.50
CA ASP A 149 -8.93 5.79 7.38
C ASP A 149 -10.30 6.17 6.80
N ALA A 150 -11.35 6.01 7.60
CA ALA A 150 -12.72 6.15 7.13
C ALA A 150 -13.67 6.80 8.15
N ARG A 151 -14.68 7.49 7.63
CA ARG A 151 -15.76 8.12 8.38
C ARG A 151 -16.94 7.16 8.46
N LEU A 152 -17.41 6.85 9.66
CA LEU A 152 -18.53 5.93 9.87
C LEU A 152 -19.85 6.54 9.36
N ILE A 153 -20.63 5.76 8.62
CA ILE A 153 -21.93 6.15 8.06
C ILE A 153 -23.06 5.45 8.83
N GLU A 154 -22.93 4.14 9.00
CA GLU A 154 -23.88 3.30 9.72
C GLU A 154 -23.10 2.42 10.69
N VAL A 155 -23.60 2.27 11.91
CA VAL A 155 -22.94 1.52 12.97
C VAL A 155 -23.95 0.61 13.66
N SER A 156 -23.56 -0.63 13.90
CA SER A 156 -24.35 -1.61 14.65
C SER A 156 -23.46 -2.23 15.72
N ASN A 157 -23.48 -1.64 16.93
CA ASN A 157 -22.69 -2.03 18.10
C ASN A 157 -21.18 -2.18 17.81
N LEU A 158 -20.60 -1.27 17.03
CA LEU A 158 -19.19 -1.39 16.62
C LEU A 158 -18.24 -1.12 17.80
N LYS A 159 -17.31 -2.04 18.02
CA LYS A 159 -16.15 -1.84 18.91
C LYS A 159 -14.86 -2.07 18.13
N VAL A 160 -13.87 -1.19 18.33
CA VAL A 160 -12.60 -1.23 17.63
C VAL A 160 -11.47 -1.18 18.65
N ASN A 161 -10.48 -2.07 18.50
CA ASN A 161 -9.23 -2.01 19.22
C ASN A 161 -8.25 -1.10 18.47
N GLU A 162 -7.91 0.03 19.10
CA GLU A 162 -7.05 1.07 18.53
C GLU A 162 -5.62 1.07 19.09
N ALA A 163 -5.20 -0.03 19.73
CA ALA A 163 -3.86 -0.17 20.33
C ALA A 163 -2.71 0.14 19.36
N THR A 164 -2.89 -0.11 18.07
CA THR A 164 -1.89 0.22 17.03
C THR A 164 -1.63 1.72 16.91
N LEU A 165 -2.60 2.57 17.28
CA LEU A 165 -2.52 4.01 17.17
C LEU A 165 -2.38 4.71 18.54
N THR A 166 -3.07 4.21 19.57
CA THR A 166 -3.12 4.84 20.90
C THR A 166 -2.24 4.14 21.94
N GLY A 167 -1.84 2.89 21.69
CA GLY A 167 -1.17 2.02 22.69
C GLY A 167 -2.13 1.42 23.72
N GLU A 168 -3.43 1.74 23.67
CA GLU A 168 -4.43 1.24 24.61
C GLU A 168 -5.16 0.02 24.03
N SER A 169 -5.12 -1.10 24.76
CA SER A 169 -5.71 -2.38 24.32
C SER A 169 -7.23 -2.50 24.54
N MET A 170 -7.84 -1.54 25.25
CA MET A 170 -9.27 -1.58 25.54
C MET A 170 -10.08 -1.21 24.29
N PRO A 171 -11.05 -2.05 23.86
CA PRO A 171 -11.89 -1.72 22.71
C PRO A 171 -12.72 -0.45 22.95
N VAL A 172 -12.74 0.43 21.97
CA VAL A 172 -13.48 1.69 21.99
C VAL A 172 -14.81 1.51 21.25
N GLU A 173 -15.91 1.92 21.88
CA GLU A 173 -17.22 1.98 21.25
C GLU A 173 -17.31 3.14 20.25
N LYS A 174 -17.83 2.84 19.07
CA LYS A 174 -17.91 3.77 17.94
C LYS A 174 -19.36 4.10 17.59
N HIS A 175 -19.59 5.26 16.98
CA HIS A 175 -20.92 5.73 16.55
C HIS A 175 -20.82 6.54 15.25
N SER A 176 -21.94 6.84 14.56
CA SER A 176 -21.90 7.61 13.32
C SER A 176 -22.16 9.12 13.51
N GLU A 177 -22.58 9.55 14.69
CA GLU A 177 -22.91 10.95 14.98
C GLU A 177 -21.72 11.91 14.77
N THR A 178 -22.01 13.14 14.39
CA THR A 178 -21.02 14.20 14.22
C THR A 178 -20.47 14.67 15.56
N LEU A 179 -19.17 14.91 15.63
CA LEU A 179 -18.51 15.45 16.82
C LEU A 179 -18.27 16.95 16.60
N GLY A 180 -18.66 17.78 17.57
CA GLY A 180 -18.56 19.23 17.41
C GLY A 180 -17.13 19.75 17.45
N GLU A 181 -16.59 19.92 18.66
CA GLU A 181 -15.28 20.54 18.89
C GLU A 181 -14.14 19.67 18.35
N PRO A 182 -12.99 20.28 18.00
CA PRO A 182 -11.79 19.53 17.64
C PRO A 182 -11.37 18.62 18.79
N VAL A 183 -11.58 17.31 18.61
CA VAL A 183 -11.18 16.32 19.61
C VAL A 183 -9.88 15.60 19.20
N PRO A 184 -9.07 15.15 20.19
CA PRO A 184 -7.91 14.30 19.94
C PRO A 184 -8.27 13.05 19.13
N VAL A 185 -7.31 12.48 18.41
CA VAL A 185 -7.54 11.31 17.54
C VAL A 185 -8.19 10.14 18.29
N ALA A 186 -7.76 9.89 19.53
CA ALA A 186 -8.33 8.84 20.39
C ALA A 186 -9.82 9.04 20.74
N GLU A 187 -10.31 10.28 20.70
CA GLU A 187 -11.70 10.62 21.01
C GLU A 187 -12.60 10.70 19.77
N ARG A 188 -12.04 10.55 18.56
CA ARG A 188 -12.79 10.54 17.29
C ARG A 188 -13.53 9.22 17.10
N LYS A 189 -14.52 8.97 17.95
CA LYS A 189 -15.34 7.74 17.98
C LYS A 189 -16.23 7.55 16.76
N ASN A 190 -16.29 8.53 15.88
CA ASN A 190 -17.02 8.46 14.62
C ASN A 190 -16.14 8.18 13.39
N LEU A 191 -14.85 7.95 13.62
CA LEU A 191 -13.88 7.52 12.63
C LEU A 191 -13.33 6.13 12.99
N VAL A 192 -12.79 5.48 11.97
CA VAL A 192 -11.96 4.27 12.09
C VAL A 192 -10.65 4.49 11.35
N PHE A 193 -9.57 3.93 11.88
CA PHE A 193 -8.22 4.21 11.41
C PHE A 193 -7.52 2.96 10.87
N MET A 194 -6.74 3.14 9.81
CA MET A 194 -5.96 2.08 9.18
C MET A 194 -5.10 1.34 10.21
N GLY A 195 -5.19 0.02 10.20
CA GLY A 195 -4.38 -0.85 11.05
C GLY A 195 -5.03 -1.26 12.37
N THR A 196 -6.10 -0.58 12.80
CA THR A 196 -6.93 -0.96 13.94
C THR A 196 -7.78 -2.20 13.63
N VAL A 197 -8.32 -2.87 14.66
CA VAL A 197 -9.06 -4.14 14.49
C VAL A 197 -10.48 -4.00 15.03
N VAL A 198 -11.47 -4.38 14.23
CA VAL A 198 -12.87 -4.45 14.67
C VAL A 198 -13.03 -5.67 15.57
N THR A 199 -13.34 -5.45 16.83
CA THR A 199 -13.48 -6.54 17.82
C THR A 199 -14.92 -7.02 17.96
N TYR A 200 -15.90 -6.17 17.64
CA TYR A 200 -17.31 -6.50 17.74
C TYR A 200 -18.17 -5.63 16.82
N GLY A 201 -19.34 -6.16 16.42
CA GLY A 201 -20.34 -5.44 15.64
C GLY A 201 -19.99 -5.33 14.16
N ARG A 202 -20.66 -4.41 13.48
CA ARG A 202 -20.47 -4.11 12.06
C ARG A 202 -20.70 -2.64 11.76
N ALA A 203 -20.12 -2.15 10.67
CA ALA A 203 -20.32 -0.78 10.22
C ALA A 203 -20.12 -0.60 8.71
N THR A 204 -20.76 0.45 8.20
CA THR A 204 -20.47 1.02 6.88
C THR A 204 -19.66 2.30 7.08
N ALA A 205 -18.59 2.48 6.33
CA ALA A 205 -17.77 3.70 6.39
C ALA A 205 -17.38 4.20 5.00
N VAL A 206 -17.18 5.51 4.83
CA VAL A 206 -16.58 6.09 3.62
C VAL A 206 -15.11 6.43 3.86
N VAL A 207 -14.24 5.95 2.97
CA VAL A 207 -12.79 6.18 3.05
C VAL A 207 -12.49 7.64 2.79
N PHE A 208 -11.68 8.26 3.64
CA PHE A 208 -11.17 9.62 3.42
C PHE A 208 -9.64 9.68 3.30
N GLY A 209 -8.92 8.70 3.83
CA GLY A 209 -7.47 8.66 3.81
C GLY A 209 -6.93 7.29 3.43
N THR A 210 -5.98 7.25 2.50
CA THR A 210 -5.29 6.03 2.07
C THR A 210 -3.77 6.22 2.08
N GLY A 211 -3.02 5.13 2.21
CA GLY A 211 -1.56 5.10 2.19
C GLY A 211 -0.95 6.13 3.16
N MET A 212 -0.07 6.99 2.65
CA MET A 212 0.62 8.01 3.43
C MET A 212 -0.29 9.11 4.00
N SER A 213 -1.55 9.22 3.54
CA SER A 213 -2.50 10.22 4.03
C SER A 213 -3.28 9.77 5.27
N THR A 214 -3.15 8.50 5.66
CA THR A 214 -3.74 7.94 6.89
C THR A 214 -2.99 8.43 8.14
N GLU A 215 -3.58 8.33 9.33
CA GLU A 215 -2.91 8.66 10.59
C GLU A 215 -1.63 7.81 10.78
N ILE A 216 -1.69 6.50 10.47
CA ILE A 216 -0.50 5.64 10.51
C ILE A 216 0.55 6.04 9.46
N GLY A 217 0.11 6.49 8.28
CA GLY A 217 0.99 7.01 7.23
C GLY A 217 1.67 8.33 7.59
N LYS A 218 0.96 9.23 8.27
CA LYS A 218 1.52 10.46 8.83
C LYS A 218 2.61 10.14 9.86
N ILE A 219 2.35 9.22 10.78
CA ILE A 219 3.34 8.76 11.77
C ILE A 219 4.57 8.16 11.08
N ALA A 220 4.37 7.32 10.06
CA ALA A 220 5.47 6.71 9.30
C ALA A 220 6.38 7.73 8.60
N THR A 221 5.85 8.92 8.26
CA THR A 221 6.63 10.01 7.65
C THR A 221 7.51 10.74 8.66
N VAL A 222 7.09 10.81 9.92
CA VAL A 222 7.84 11.53 10.98
C VAL A 222 9.00 10.67 11.51
N ILE A 223 8.83 9.35 11.54
CA ILE A 223 9.83 8.40 12.09
C ILE A 223 10.80 7.91 10.99
N GLY A 224 10.43 8.01 9.71
CA GLY A 224 11.15 7.46 8.56
C GLY A 224 12.04 8.46 7.84
#